data_AF-A0A7S4SDQ2-F1
#
_entry.id   AF-A0A7S4SDQ2-F1
#
_cell.length_a   1.000
_cell.length_b   1.000
_cell.length_c   1.000
_cell.angle_alpha   90.00
_cell.angle_beta   90.00
_cell.angle_gamma   90.00
#
_symmetry.space_group_name_H-M   'P 1'
#
loop_
_entity.id
_entity.type
_entity.pdbx_description
1 polymer ?
#
loop_
_entity_poly.entity_id
_entity_poly.type
_entity_poly.pdbx_seq_one_letter_code
_entity_poly.pdbx_strand_id
1 'polypeptide(L)'
;FLKLKLDMFSGETGWLIETEKKGDHLAGYGPVGSYEGQSGLLTVPVVIHVNKRYRLVILDSEGDGMRRSGYFAVYHQDPWRGTVLVKEDGSDFGYAKENTFIVKDPDGKIAEDFEKWFATPAPSKSP
;
A
#
# COMPACT_ATOMS: atom_id res chain seq x y z
N PHE A 1 -5.44 7.91 -0.85
CA PHE A 1 -5.80 7.34 -2.17
C PHE A 1 -4.77 6.33 -2.60
N LEU A 2 -5.21 5.25 -3.21
CA LEU A 2 -4.36 4.33 -3.97
C LEU A 2 -4.52 4.64 -5.46
N LYS A 3 -3.42 4.85 -6.17
CA LYS A 3 -3.40 4.88 -7.63
C LYS A 3 -2.86 3.56 -8.15
N LEU A 4 -3.53 3.02 -9.15
CA LEU A 4 -3.16 1.80 -9.84
C LEU A 4 -3.18 2.06 -11.33
N LYS A 5 -2.08 1.84 -12.02
CA LYS A 5 -2.12 1.62 -13.46
C LYS A 5 -1.93 0.13 -13.66
N LEU A 6 -2.95 -0.51 -14.18
CA LEU A 6 -2.93 -1.95 -14.42
C LEU A 6 -2.13 -2.23 -15.68
N ASP A 7 -1.58 -3.43 -15.78
CA ASP A 7 -1.02 -3.92 -17.03
C ASP A 7 -2.13 -4.55 -17.90
N MET A 8 -1.75 -5.42 -18.83
CA MET A 8 -2.71 -6.03 -19.76
C MET A 8 -3.59 -7.12 -19.11
N PHE A 9 -3.28 -7.55 -17.89
CA PHE A 9 -3.99 -8.60 -17.17
C PHE A 9 -4.65 -8.05 -15.90
N SER A 10 -5.47 -7.02 -16.09
CA SER A 10 -6.12 -6.27 -15.01
C SER A 10 -6.93 -7.13 -14.02
N GLY A 11 -7.42 -8.30 -14.45
CA GLY A 11 -8.14 -9.25 -13.59
C GLY A 11 -7.28 -9.93 -12.53
N GLU A 12 -5.96 -9.95 -12.69
CA GLU A 12 -5.05 -10.67 -11.79
C GLU A 12 -4.67 -9.82 -10.56
N THR A 13 -4.88 -8.50 -10.67
CA THR A 13 -4.51 -7.54 -9.64
C THR A 13 -5.51 -7.54 -8.48
N GLY A 14 -4.98 -7.74 -7.27
CA GLY A 14 -5.64 -7.41 -6.01
C GLY A 14 -4.77 -6.51 -5.14
N TRP A 15 -5.33 -5.94 -4.07
CA TRP A 15 -4.56 -5.18 -3.10
C TRP A 15 -5.27 -5.08 -1.75
N LEU A 16 -4.49 -4.81 -0.72
CA LEU A 16 -5.00 -4.43 0.60
C LEU A 16 -4.07 -3.41 1.25
N ILE A 17 -4.65 -2.52 2.05
CA ILE A 17 -3.91 -1.64 2.95
C ILE A 17 -4.47 -1.87 4.34
N GLU A 18 -3.61 -2.28 5.27
CA GLU A 18 -3.96 -2.50 6.66
C GLU A 18 -2.94 -1.85 7.58
N THR A 19 -3.32 -1.56 8.82
CA THR A 19 -2.33 -1.20 9.83
C THR A 19 -1.41 -2.38 10.09
N GLU A 20 -0.10 -2.15 10.31
CA GLU A 20 0.88 -3.23 10.53
C GLU A 20 0.51 -4.13 11.73
N LYS A 21 -0.22 -3.59 12.71
CA LYS A 21 -0.81 -4.41 13.76
C LYS A 21 -1.94 -5.26 13.16
N LYS A 22 -1.63 -6.55 12.98
CA LYS A 22 -2.54 -7.56 12.44
C LYS A 22 -3.90 -7.52 13.15
N GLY A 23 -4.96 -7.30 12.38
CA GLY A 23 -6.35 -7.24 12.88
C GLY A 23 -6.81 -5.86 13.38
N ASP A 24 -5.98 -4.81 13.27
CA ASP A 24 -6.22 -3.53 13.96
C ASP A 24 -6.65 -2.37 13.05
N HIS A 25 -7.15 -2.67 11.83
CA HIS A 25 -8.01 -1.88 10.93
C HIS A 25 -7.57 -2.02 9.46
N LEU A 26 -8.55 -2.27 8.59
CA LEU A 26 -8.41 -2.24 7.14
C LEU A 26 -8.60 -0.79 6.64
N ALA A 27 -7.58 -0.22 6.02
CA ALA A 27 -7.64 1.10 5.39
C ALA A 27 -8.27 1.05 3.99
N GLY A 28 -8.18 -0.10 3.32
CA GLY A 28 -8.82 -0.35 2.04
C GLY A 28 -8.48 -1.74 1.52
N TYR A 29 -9.30 -2.23 0.59
CA TYR A 29 -9.14 -3.53 -0.04
C TYR A 29 -9.78 -3.54 -1.42
N GLY A 30 -9.13 -4.23 -2.37
CA GLY A 30 -9.68 -4.62 -3.65
C GLY A 30 -9.33 -6.08 -3.91
N PRO A 31 -10.30 -7.01 -3.97
CA PRO A 31 -10.02 -8.42 -4.27
C PRO A 31 -9.39 -8.58 -5.66
N VAL A 32 -8.59 -9.63 -5.84
CA VAL A 32 -8.22 -10.13 -7.17
C VAL A 32 -9.50 -10.31 -8.01
N GLY A 33 -9.45 -9.92 -9.28
CA GLY A 33 -10.60 -9.93 -10.20
C GLY A 33 -11.41 -8.63 -10.23
N SER A 34 -11.24 -7.72 -9.26
CA SER A 34 -12.03 -6.47 -9.17
C SER A 34 -11.93 -5.57 -10.41
N TYR A 35 -10.86 -5.73 -11.18
CA TYR A 35 -10.51 -4.84 -12.28
C TYR A 35 -10.51 -5.55 -13.64
N GLU A 36 -11.11 -6.73 -13.74
CA GLU A 36 -11.23 -7.44 -15.02
C GLU A 36 -11.84 -6.54 -16.12
N GLY A 37 -11.18 -6.49 -17.28
CA GLY A 37 -11.60 -5.66 -18.41
C GLY A 37 -11.37 -4.15 -18.24
N GLN A 38 -10.88 -3.69 -17.09
CA GLN A 38 -10.51 -2.29 -16.89
C GLN A 38 -9.12 -1.99 -17.46
N SER A 39 -8.95 -0.78 -17.98
CA SER A 39 -7.67 -0.30 -18.49
C SER A 39 -7.41 1.13 -18.04
N GLY A 40 -6.14 1.51 -18.04
CA GLY A 40 -5.71 2.86 -17.69
C GLY A 40 -5.42 3.06 -16.20
N LEU A 41 -5.44 4.33 -15.78
CA LEU A 41 -5.09 4.74 -14.43
C LEU A 41 -6.35 4.80 -13.56
N LEU A 42 -6.39 3.98 -12.52
CA LEU A 42 -7.41 3.96 -11.49
C LEU A 42 -6.97 4.78 -10.28
N THR A 43 -7.93 5.44 -9.65
CA THR A 43 -7.74 6.15 -8.38
C THR A 43 -8.81 5.69 -7.40
N VAL A 44 -8.37 5.01 -6.34
CA VAL A 44 -9.24 4.40 -5.35
C VAL A 44 -9.13 5.16 -4.01
N PRO A 45 -10.25 5.57 -3.39
CA PRO A 45 -10.23 6.14 -2.06
C PRO A 45 -9.82 5.08 -1.03
N VAL A 46 -8.98 5.46 -0.07
CA VAL A 46 -8.57 4.63 1.07
C VAL A 46 -8.56 5.50 2.32
N VAL A 47 -8.84 4.91 3.48
CA VAL A 47 -8.92 5.61 4.77
C VAL A 47 -7.61 5.43 5.53
N ILE A 48 -6.72 6.40 5.41
CA ILE A 48 -5.43 6.43 6.09
C ILE A 48 -5.37 7.63 7.04
N HIS A 49 -4.80 7.42 8.22
CA HIS A 49 -4.67 8.43 9.26
C HIS A 49 -3.20 8.71 9.53
N VAL A 50 -2.91 9.95 9.90
CA VAL A 50 -1.62 10.40 10.45
C VAL A 50 -1.25 9.61 11.71
N ASN A 51 0.05 9.56 12.02
CA ASN A 51 0.64 8.84 13.14
C ASN A 51 0.26 7.35 13.16
N LYS A 52 0.16 6.75 11.98
CA LYS A 52 -0.04 5.31 11.79
C LYS A 52 0.95 4.75 10.78
N ARG A 53 1.30 3.47 10.99
CA ARG A 53 2.06 2.68 10.03
C ARG A 53 1.15 1.69 9.34
N TYR A 54 1.29 1.60 8.04
CA TYR A 54 0.49 0.76 7.17
C TYR A 54 1.37 -0.19 6.38
N ARG A 55 0.77 -1.34 6.07
CA ARG A 55 1.27 -2.33 5.13
C ARG A 55 0.37 -2.31 3.91
N LEU A 56 0.93 -1.99 2.76
CA LEU A 56 0.33 -2.21 1.44
C LEU A 56 0.78 -3.58 0.95
N VAL A 57 -0.17 -4.38 0.48
CA VAL A 57 0.10 -5.58 -0.31
C VAL A 57 -0.57 -5.40 -1.66
N ILE A 58 0.21 -5.53 -2.72
CA ILE A 58 -0.28 -5.74 -4.08
C ILE A 58 -0.20 -7.24 -4.35
N LEU A 59 -1.27 -7.80 -4.91
CA LEU A 59 -1.40 -9.21 -5.25
C LEU A 59 -1.51 -9.34 -6.77
N ASP A 60 -0.91 -10.40 -7.30
CA ASP A 60 -1.01 -10.80 -8.69
C ASP A 60 -1.27 -12.31 -8.75
N SER A 61 -2.37 -12.76 -9.34
CA SER A 61 -2.77 -14.17 -9.26
C SER A 61 -2.00 -15.11 -10.17
N GLU A 62 -1.43 -14.62 -11.27
CA GLU A 62 -0.62 -15.44 -12.18
C GLU A 62 0.87 -15.43 -11.82
N GLY A 63 1.30 -14.50 -10.96
CA GLY A 63 2.64 -14.47 -10.38
C GLY A 63 3.69 -13.89 -11.33
N ASP A 64 3.27 -13.01 -12.24
CA ASP A 64 4.12 -12.34 -13.20
C ASP A 64 4.32 -10.85 -12.85
N GLY A 65 3.53 -10.36 -11.89
CA GLY A 65 3.65 -9.06 -11.22
C GLY A 65 2.73 -8.00 -11.84
N MET A 66 3.24 -6.77 -11.95
CA MET A 66 2.59 -5.72 -12.73
C MET A 66 3.55 -5.30 -13.82
N ARG A 67 3.55 -6.00 -14.95
CA ARG A 67 4.64 -5.85 -15.93
C ARG A 67 4.50 -4.59 -16.78
N ARG A 68 5.58 -4.29 -17.52
CA ARG A 68 5.70 -3.24 -18.55
C ARG A 68 5.48 -1.82 -18.00
N SER A 69 4.22 -1.39 -17.94
CA SER A 69 3.84 -0.03 -17.60
C SER A 69 2.82 0.01 -16.46
N GLY A 70 2.62 -1.13 -15.80
CA GLY A 70 1.94 -1.21 -14.52
C GLY A 70 2.61 -0.31 -13.49
N TYR A 71 1.86 0.13 -12.49
CA TYR A 71 2.34 1.08 -11.49
C TYR A 71 1.39 1.15 -10.31
N PHE A 72 1.91 1.36 -9.11
CA PHE A 72 1.08 1.68 -7.95
C PHE A 72 1.68 2.79 -7.09
N ALA A 73 0.80 3.56 -6.46
CA ALA A 73 1.22 4.54 -5.47
C ALA A 73 0.13 4.87 -4.45
N VAL A 74 0.55 5.17 -3.23
CA VAL A 74 -0.32 5.61 -2.16
C VAL A 74 -0.06 7.09 -1.89
N TYR A 75 -1.13 7.88 -1.86
CA TYR A 75 -1.13 9.31 -1.59
C TYR A 75 -1.94 9.63 -0.34
N HIS A 76 -1.44 10.54 0.49
CA HIS A 76 -2.19 11.14 1.59
C HIS A 76 -2.91 12.40 1.13
N GLN A 77 -4.15 12.60 1.62
CA GLN A 77 -5.03 13.76 1.35
C GLN A 77 -5.55 13.91 -0.08
N ASP A 78 -4.70 13.90 -1.11
CA ASP A 78 -5.09 14.16 -2.50
C ASP A 78 -4.29 13.29 -3.49
N PRO A 79 -4.92 12.67 -4.51
CA PRO A 79 -4.23 11.78 -5.45
C PRO A 79 -3.31 12.49 -6.46
N TRP A 80 -3.42 13.80 -6.64
CA TRP A 80 -2.69 14.59 -7.65
C TRP A 80 -1.67 15.56 -7.06
N ARG A 81 -1.92 16.07 -5.85
CA ARG A 81 -1.15 17.09 -5.15
C ARG A 81 -0.79 16.68 -3.72
N GLY A 82 -1.26 15.53 -3.25
CA GLY A 82 -0.98 15.03 -1.92
C GLY A 82 0.42 14.44 -1.78
N THR A 83 0.82 14.18 -0.54
CA THR A 83 2.10 13.55 -0.23
C THR A 83 2.11 12.11 -0.71
N VAL A 84 3.12 11.77 -1.51
CA VAL A 84 3.41 10.38 -1.92
C VAL A 84 3.97 9.63 -0.71
N LEU A 85 3.30 8.56 -0.31
CA LEU A 85 3.71 7.69 0.80
C LEU A 85 4.45 6.44 0.31
N VAL A 86 3.97 5.88 -0.81
CA VAL A 86 4.57 4.76 -1.53
C VAL A 86 4.43 5.05 -3.01
N LYS A 87 5.45 4.74 -3.79
CA LYS A 87 5.39 4.80 -5.24
C LYS A 87 6.34 3.77 -5.83
N GLU A 88 5.81 2.88 -6.64
CA GLU A 88 6.61 1.92 -7.39
C GLU A 88 6.10 1.80 -8.82
N ASP A 89 7.06 1.74 -9.74
CA ASP A 89 6.79 1.29 -11.10
C ASP A 89 6.64 -0.23 -11.09
N GLY A 90 5.79 -0.72 -11.98
CA GLY A 90 5.49 -2.14 -12.10
C GLY A 90 6.74 -2.95 -12.44
N SER A 91 6.92 -4.06 -11.73
CA SER A 91 8.02 -5.00 -11.90
C SER A 91 7.50 -6.43 -11.85
N ASP A 92 8.35 -7.38 -12.22
CA ASP A 92 8.13 -8.79 -11.87
C ASP A 92 8.41 -8.96 -10.37
N PHE A 93 7.35 -9.19 -9.59
CA PHE A 93 7.45 -9.41 -8.15
C PHE A 93 6.85 -10.76 -7.74
N GLY A 94 6.59 -11.66 -8.68
CA GLY A 94 5.83 -12.87 -8.40
C GLY A 94 4.38 -12.56 -7.99
N TYR A 95 3.84 -13.36 -7.07
CA TYR A 95 2.44 -13.30 -6.65
C TYR A 95 2.08 -12.12 -5.73
N ALA A 96 3.07 -11.49 -5.08
CA ALA A 96 2.79 -10.42 -4.13
C ALA A 96 3.97 -9.45 -3.97
N LYS A 97 3.62 -8.17 -3.77
CA LYS A 97 4.56 -7.11 -3.40
C LYS A 97 4.09 -6.40 -2.15
N GLU A 98 4.96 -6.33 -1.15
CA GLU A 98 4.68 -5.67 0.11
C GLU A 98 5.47 -4.39 0.28
N ASN A 99 4.81 -3.36 0.81
CA ASN A 99 5.40 -2.08 1.15
C ASN A 99 4.89 -1.60 2.51
N THR A 100 5.79 -1.07 3.34
CA THR A 100 5.43 -0.47 4.61
C THR A 100 5.68 1.03 4.56
N PHE A 101 4.72 1.82 5.04
CA PHE A 101 4.83 3.28 5.07
C PHE A 101 4.24 3.87 6.33
N ILE A 102 4.76 5.03 6.72
CA ILE A 102 4.30 5.81 7.87
C ILE A 102 3.64 7.08 7.35
N VAL A 103 2.46 7.38 7.87
CA VAL A 103 1.78 8.65 7.59
C VAL A 103 2.15 9.62 8.70
N LYS A 104 2.92 10.66 8.38
CA LYS A 104 3.30 11.72 9.33
C LYS A 104 2.24 12.83 9.35
N ASP A 105 2.21 13.61 10.43
CA ASP A 105 1.41 14.83 10.46
C ASP A 105 1.91 15.87 9.43
N PRO A 106 1.09 16.87 9.06
CA PRO A 106 1.44 17.88 8.05
C PRO A 106 2.70 18.70 8.36
N ASP A 107 3.08 18.78 9.64
CA ASP A 107 4.33 19.42 10.09
C ASP A 107 5.54 18.47 10.01
N GLY A 108 5.36 17.27 9.45
CA GLY A 108 6.38 16.24 9.32
C GLY A 108 6.71 15.55 10.63
N LYS A 109 6.02 15.89 11.72
CA LYS A 109 6.23 15.23 13.01
C LYS A 109 5.48 13.90 13.03
N ILE A 110 6.06 13.01 13.80
CA ILE A 110 5.38 11.80 14.25
C ILE A 110 5.18 12.00 15.75
N ALA A 111 4.03 11.60 16.29
CA ALA A 111 3.79 11.68 17.73
C ALA A 111 4.95 11.02 18.50
N GLU A 112 5.49 11.67 19.54
CA GLU A 112 6.68 11.16 20.27
C GLU A 112 6.48 9.73 20.79
N ASP A 113 5.26 9.40 21.20
CA ASP A 113 4.91 8.06 21.66
C ASP A 113 4.93 7.02 20.53
N PHE A 114 4.62 7.44 19.30
CA PHE A 114 4.73 6.57 18.13
C PHE A 114 6.21 6.26 17.83
N GLU A 115 7.11 7.24 17.86
CA GLU A 115 8.56 7.00 17.69
C GLU A 115 9.10 6.02 18.75
N LYS A 116 8.74 6.20 20.02
CA LYS A 116 9.13 5.28 21.11
C LYS A 116 8.62 3.86 20.90
N TRP A 117 7.41 3.72 20.35
CA TRP A 117 6.80 2.43 20.09
C TRP A 117 7.56 1.61 19.03
N PHE A 118 8.20 2.27 18.06
CA PHE A 118 9.00 1.62 17.01
C PHE A 118 10.50 1.57 17.30
N ALA A 119 11.02 2.41 18.21
CA ALA A 119 12.40 2.35 18.66
C ALA A 119 12.67 1.15 19.60
N THR A 120 11.62 0.47 20.06
CA THR A 120 11.76 -0.72 20.92
C THR A 120 12.02 -1.94 20.02
N PRO A 121 13.18 -2.63 20.15
CA PRO A 121 13.41 -3.87 19.43
C PRO A 121 12.31 -4.87 19.77
N ALA A 122 11.87 -5.68 18.80
CA ALA A 122 11.00 -6.81 19.09
C ALA A 122 11.62 -7.61 20.26
N PRO A 123 10.83 -8.00 21.27
CA PRO A 123 11.37 -8.78 22.39
C PRO A 123 12.08 -9.99 21.79
N SER A 124 13.37 -10.12 22.10
CA SER A 124 14.16 -11.26 21.66
C SER A 124 13.41 -12.51 22.09
N LYS A 125 13.03 -13.37 21.15
CA LYS A 125 12.61 -14.72 21.50
C LYS A 125 13.82 -15.37 22.19
N SER A 126 13.77 -15.45 23.51
CA SER A 126 14.71 -16.27 24.26
C SER A 126 14.52 -17.73 23.80
N PRO A 127 15.62 -18.48 23.56
CA PRO A 127 15.57 -19.85 23.09
C PRO A 127 14.90 -20.81 24.08
#